data_AF-A0A4P9A383-F1
#
_entry.id   AF-A0A4P9A383-F1
#
_cell.length_a   1.000
_cell.length_b   1.000
_cell.length_c   1.000
_cell.angle_alpha   90.00
_cell.angle_beta   90.00
_cell.angle_gamma   90.00
#
_symmetry.space_group_name_H-M   'P 1'
#
loop_
_entity.id
_entity.type
_entity.pdbx_description
1 polymer ?
#
loop_
_entity_poly.entity_id
_entity_poly.type
_entity_poly.pdbx_seq_one_letter_code
_entity_poly.pdbx_strand_id
1 'polypeptide(L)'
;MVYRRRSTEQRYVKYRKMMKQQAAPGCNFCQFSPEDKQVRVAHEHFLVTDNLFPYEIWDSHEVADHIMVVPRRHVEGIYQLNKTERAELMDVIAEYEEQGYSVYARAPENKQKSVAHQHTHLIKTHGKPKNMLFTSVKPYILWSK
;
A
#
# COMPACT_ATOMS: atom_id res chain seq x y z
N MET A 1 -12.96 4.67 -2.26
CA MET A 1 -12.39 6.00 -1.91
C MET A 1 -11.40 5.80 -0.75
N VAL A 2 -10.24 6.46 -0.76
CA VAL A 2 -9.20 6.25 0.26
C VAL A 2 -8.91 7.55 1.00
N TYR A 3 -8.84 7.49 2.32
CA TYR A 3 -8.55 8.67 3.13
C TYR A 3 -7.45 8.41 4.13
N ARG A 4 -6.66 9.46 4.35
CA ARG A 4 -5.76 9.57 5.48
C ARG A 4 -6.16 10.73 6.38
N ARG A 5 -5.93 10.58 7.68
CA ARG A 5 -6.10 11.71 8.62
C ARG A 5 -5.08 12.80 8.30
N ARG A 6 -5.42 14.04 8.64
CA ARG A 6 -4.55 15.21 8.41
C ARG A 6 -3.15 15.03 9.03
N SER A 7 -3.07 14.47 10.23
CA SER A 7 -1.79 14.22 10.92
C SER A 7 -0.91 13.21 10.16
N THR A 8 -1.50 12.09 9.72
CA THR A 8 -0.82 11.07 8.91
C THR A 8 -0.37 11.65 7.57
N GLU A 9 -1.23 12.44 6.92
CA GLU A 9 -0.90 13.13 5.68
C GLU A 9 0.26 14.11 5.85
N GLN A 10 0.25 14.91 6.92
CA GLN A 10 1.35 15.83 7.24
C GLN A 10 2.67 15.07 7.48
N ARG A 11 2.61 13.93 8.18
CA ARG A 11 3.79 13.06 8.39
C ARG A 11 4.32 12.51 7.07
N TYR A 12 3.42 12.05 6.20
CA TYR A 12 3.76 11.57 4.85
C TYR A 12 4.42 12.66 3.99
N VAL A 13 3.83 13.86 3.96
CA VAL A 13 4.39 15.00 3.21
C VAL A 13 5.77 15.39 3.74
N LYS A 14 5.94 15.45 5.07
CA LYS A 14 7.23 15.73 5.71
C LYS A 14 8.27 14.66 5.35
N TYR A 15 7.89 13.39 5.43
CA TYR A 15 8.74 12.25 5.06
C TYR A 15 9.18 12.34 3.59
N ARG A 16 8.25 12.60 2.66
CA ARG A 16 8.59 12.75 1.24
C ARG A 16 9.52 13.91 0.96
N LYS A 17 9.32 15.05 1.64
CA LYS A 17 10.22 16.21 1.50
C LYS A 17 11.62 15.87 2.00
N MET A 18 11.72 15.22 3.16
CA MET A 18 12.99 14.76 3.73
C MET A 18 13.70 13.78 2.80
N MET A 19 12.99 12.77 2.29
CA MET A 19 13.55 11.78 1.37
C MET A 19 14.02 12.40 0.05
N LYS A 20 13.30 13.40 -0.46
CA LYS A 20 13.75 14.15 -1.65
C LYS A 20 15.02 14.96 -1.38
N GLN A 21 15.20 15.47 -0.17
CA GLN A 21 16.38 16.25 0.23
C GLN A 21 17.59 15.37 0.55
N GLN A 22 17.36 14.15 1.03
CA GLN A 22 18.37 13.16 1.41
C GLN A 22 18.65 12.13 0.30
N ALA A 23 18.05 12.29 -0.88
CA ALA A 23 18.00 11.26 -1.91
C ALA A 23 19.40 10.83 -2.37
N ALA A 24 19.88 9.70 -1.84
CA ALA A 24 20.75 8.83 -2.60
C ALA A 24 19.95 8.28 -3.80
N PRO A 25 20.53 8.17 -5.01
CA PRO A 25 19.83 7.63 -6.16
C PRO A 25 19.45 6.17 -5.88
N GLY A 26 18.14 5.86 -5.84
CA GLY A 26 17.67 4.50 -5.60
C GLY A 26 16.18 4.40 -5.33
N CYS A 27 15.65 3.19 -5.50
CA CYS A 27 14.28 2.86 -5.13
C CYS A 27 14.24 2.36 -3.68
N ASN A 28 13.42 2.99 -2.83
CA ASN A 28 13.29 2.61 -1.41
C ASN A 28 12.93 1.13 -1.21
N PHE A 29 12.07 0.57 -2.06
CA PHE A 29 11.68 -0.84 -1.97
C PHE A 29 12.79 -1.81 -2.37
N CYS A 30 13.69 -1.41 -3.27
CA CYS A 30 14.85 -2.24 -3.61
C CYS A 30 15.89 -2.31 -2.49
N GLN A 31 15.80 -1.40 -1.51
CA GLN A 31 16.69 -1.37 -0.36
C GLN A 31 16.15 -2.16 0.83
N PHE A 32 14.93 -2.72 0.73
CA PHE A 32 14.36 -3.50 1.81
C PHE A 32 15.12 -4.81 1.98
N SER A 33 15.50 -5.10 3.23
CA SER A 33 16.10 -6.37 3.63
C SER A 33 15.03 -7.24 4.32
N PRO A 34 15.09 -8.58 4.22
CA PRO A 34 14.19 -9.47 4.96
C PRO A 34 14.15 -9.23 6.48
N GLU A 35 15.23 -8.69 7.04
CA GLU A 35 15.40 -8.41 8.48
C GLU A 35 14.87 -7.02 8.90
N ASP A 36 14.40 -6.21 7.94
CA ASP A 36 13.85 -4.90 8.25
C ASP A 36 12.59 -5.05 9.12
N LYS A 37 12.47 -4.21 10.15
CA LYS A 37 11.37 -4.28 11.14
C LYS A 37 9.96 -4.21 10.55
N GLN A 38 9.82 -3.62 9.37
CA GLN A 38 8.54 -3.47 8.67
C GLN A 38 8.21 -4.68 7.79
N VAL A 39 9.15 -5.59 7.56
CA VAL A 39 8.91 -6.83 6.82
C VAL A 39 8.31 -7.84 7.78
N ARG A 40 7.10 -8.29 7.47
CA ARG A 40 6.39 -9.33 8.25
C ARG A 40 6.80 -10.73 7.81
N VAL A 41 6.89 -10.93 6.50
CA VAL A 41 7.21 -12.21 5.88
C VAL A 41 8.07 -11.96 4.66
N ALA A 42 9.11 -12.78 4.48
CA ALA A 42 9.93 -12.80 3.28
C ALA A 42 9.69 -14.11 2.55
N HIS A 43 9.20 -14.00 1.31
CA HIS A 43 9.10 -15.11 0.37
C HIS A 43 10.29 -15.06 -0.61
N GLU A 44 10.36 -16.00 -1.54
CA GLU A 44 11.46 -16.10 -2.49
C GLU A 44 11.55 -14.86 -3.40
N HIS A 45 10.40 -14.47 -3.98
CA HIS A 45 10.30 -13.37 -4.92
C HIS A 45 9.67 -12.10 -4.32
N PHE A 46 8.97 -12.20 -3.19
CA PHE A 46 8.25 -11.07 -2.58
C PHE A 46 8.58 -10.84 -1.10
N LEU A 47 8.39 -9.61 -0.66
CA LEU A 47 8.34 -9.23 0.75
C LEU A 47 6.92 -8.77 1.08
N VAL A 48 6.36 -9.25 2.18
CA VAL A 48 5.14 -8.71 2.77
C VAL A 48 5.53 -7.72 3.85
N THR A 49 5.16 -6.45 3.67
CA THR A 49 5.62 -5.35 4.52
C THR A 49 4.46 -4.52 5.06
N ASP A 50 4.62 -3.96 6.25
CA ASP A 50 3.78 -2.88 6.74
C ASP A 50 3.80 -1.69 5.76
N ASN A 51 2.64 -1.06 5.57
CA ASN A 51 2.62 0.25 4.94
C ASN A 51 2.95 1.33 5.99
N LEU A 52 4.09 2.02 5.83
CA LEU A 52 4.53 3.10 6.72
C LEU A 52 3.50 4.25 6.85
N PHE A 53 2.66 4.43 5.84
CA PHE A 53 1.58 5.41 5.79
C PHE A 53 0.27 4.71 5.42
N PRO A 54 -0.30 3.92 6.35
CA PRO A 54 -1.50 3.15 6.09
C PRO A 54 -2.66 4.12 5.82
N TYR A 55 -3.70 3.58 5.21
CA TYR A 55 -4.96 4.29 5.06
C TYR A 55 -5.74 4.16 6.36
N GLU A 56 -6.58 5.15 6.66
CA GLU A 56 -7.48 5.11 7.80
C GLU A 56 -8.90 4.73 7.36
N ILE A 57 -9.27 5.10 6.12
CA ILE A 57 -10.52 4.67 5.51
C ILE A 57 -10.24 4.12 4.11
N TRP A 58 -10.77 2.94 3.84
CA TRP A 58 -10.76 2.31 2.52
C TRP A 58 -12.14 1.73 2.25
N ASP A 59 -12.66 2.00 1.06
CA ASP A 59 -14.00 1.59 0.64
C ASP A 59 -15.11 1.90 1.66
N SER A 60 -15.07 3.11 2.22
CA SER A 60 -16.01 3.60 3.25
C SER A 60 -15.95 2.86 4.59
N HIS A 61 -14.95 2.00 4.82
CA HIS A 61 -14.72 1.30 6.08
C HIS A 61 -13.44 1.79 6.75
N GLU A 62 -13.40 1.75 8.08
CA GLU A 62 -12.14 1.97 8.80
C GLU A 62 -11.18 0.82 8.48
N VAL A 63 -9.92 1.17 8.27
CA VAL A 63 -8.87 0.18 7.98
C VAL A 63 -8.32 -0.35 9.29
N ALA A 64 -8.38 -1.68 9.44
CA ALA A 64 -7.82 -2.41 10.56
C ALA A 64 -6.33 -2.70 10.36
N ASP A 65 -5.96 -3.08 9.14
CA ASP A 65 -4.58 -3.36 8.78
C ASP A 65 -4.32 -3.03 7.31
N HIS A 66 -3.10 -2.60 7.01
CA HIS A 66 -2.68 -2.23 5.66
C HIS A 66 -1.22 -2.61 5.45
N ILE A 67 -1.04 -3.69 4.70
CA ILE A 67 0.26 -4.21 4.30
C ILE A 67 0.40 -4.15 2.78
N MET A 68 1.61 -4.45 2.30
CA MET A 68 1.94 -4.45 0.89
C MET A 68 2.74 -5.71 0.56
N VAL A 69 2.43 -6.33 -0.57
CA VAL A 69 3.29 -7.33 -1.20
C VAL A 69 4.16 -6.62 -2.22
N VAL A 70 5.47 -6.67 -2.02
CA VAL A 70 6.48 -5.94 -2.80
C VAL A 70 7.42 -6.95 -3.45
N PRO A 71 7.57 -6.96 -4.79
CA PRO A 71 8.55 -7.83 -5.43
C PRO A 71 9.96 -7.41 -5.03
N ARG A 72 10.85 -8.38 -4.84
CA ARG A 72 12.27 -8.11 -4.57
C ARG A 72 12.96 -7.52 -5.80
N ARG A 73 12.57 -8.00 -6.99
CA ARG A 73 13.03 -7.47 -8.27
C ARG A 73 12.27 -6.19 -8.63
N HIS A 74 13.01 -5.15 -9.02
CA HIS A 74 12.40 -3.91 -9.47
C HIS A 74 11.59 -4.13 -10.75
N VAL A 75 10.26 -4.03 -10.62
CA VAL A 75 9.31 -3.98 -11.74
C VAL A 75 8.31 -2.89 -11.48
N GLU A 76 7.74 -2.31 -12.53
CA GLU A 76 6.76 -1.22 -12.38
C GLU A 76 5.30 -1.70 -12.35
N GLY A 77 5.06 -2.93 -12.81
CA GLY A 77 3.72 -3.50 -12.86
C GLY A 77 3.72 -5.04 -12.87
N ILE A 78 2.58 -5.61 -12.51
CA ILE A 78 2.36 -7.08 -12.46
C ILE A 78 2.61 -7.72 -13.84
N TYR A 79 2.37 -7.00 -14.93
CA TYR A 79 2.61 -7.48 -16.30
C TYR A 79 4.08 -7.77 -16.61
N GLN A 80 5.02 -7.24 -15.83
CA GLN A 80 6.47 -7.48 -15.98
C GLN A 80 6.97 -8.68 -15.15
N LEU A 81 6.10 -9.29 -14.35
CA LEU A 81 6.43 -10.47 -13.56
C LEU A 81 6.51 -11.72 -14.45
N ASN A 82 7.49 -12.57 -14.18
CA ASN A 82 7.63 -13.85 -14.85
C ASN A 82 6.53 -14.84 -14.36
N LYS A 83 6.57 -16.10 -14.80
CA LYS A 83 5.54 -17.08 -14.43
C LYS A 83 5.60 -17.50 -12.96
N THR A 84 6.79 -17.72 -12.41
CA THR A 84 6.98 -18.14 -11.01
C THR A 84 6.64 -17.01 -10.04
N GLU A 85 7.09 -15.78 -10.35
CA GLU A 85 6.72 -14.58 -9.59
C GLU A 85 5.21 -14.34 -9.59
N ARG A 86 4.51 -14.58 -10.71
CA ARG A 86 3.05 -14.44 -10.73
C ARG A 86 2.34 -15.51 -9.92
N ALA A 87 2.84 -16.75 -9.95
CA ALA A 87 2.27 -17.83 -9.14
C ALA A 87 2.43 -17.51 -7.65
N GLU A 88 3.63 -17.16 -7.19
CA GLU A 88 3.89 -16.80 -5.79
C GLU A 88 3.06 -15.59 -5.35
N LEU A 89 2.93 -14.55 -6.19
CA LEU A 89 2.06 -13.41 -5.88
C LEU A 89 0.60 -13.84 -5.67
N MET A 90 0.09 -14.76 -6.49
CA MET A 90 -1.28 -15.26 -6.35
C MET A 90 -1.44 -16.12 -5.11
N ASP A 91 -0.45 -16.94 -4.76
CA ASP A 91 -0.47 -17.74 -3.53
C ASP A 91 -0.49 -16.85 -2.28
N VAL A 92 0.35 -15.80 -2.24
CA VAL A 92 0.34 -14.81 -1.15
C VAL A 92 -0.99 -14.07 -1.10
N ILE A 93 -1.54 -13.66 -2.25
CA ILE A 93 -2.85 -13.01 -2.29
C ILE A 93 -3.93 -13.93 -1.72
N ALA A 94 -3.97 -15.19 -2.13
CA ALA A 94 -4.96 -16.16 -1.66
C ALA A 94 -4.86 -16.39 -0.13
N GLU A 95 -3.65 -16.50 0.40
CA GLU A 95 -3.40 -16.64 1.84
C GLU A 95 -3.98 -15.47 2.65
N TYR A 96 -3.77 -14.23 2.19
CA TYR A 96 -4.27 -13.05 2.89
C TYR A 96 -5.76 -12.79 2.61
N GLU A 97 -6.27 -13.17 1.45
CA GLU A 97 -7.70 -13.12 1.14
C GLU A 97 -8.51 -14.00 2.10
N GLU A 98 -8.03 -15.23 2.39
CA GLU A 98 -8.64 -16.11 3.39
C GLU A 98 -8.69 -15.46 4.79
N GLN A 99 -7.72 -14.60 5.10
CA GLN A 99 -7.67 -13.82 6.34
C GLN A 99 -8.52 -12.54 6.32
N GLY A 100 -9.26 -12.29 5.24
CA GLY A 100 -10.17 -11.15 5.09
C GLY A 100 -9.51 -9.87 4.57
N TYR A 101 -8.37 -9.95 3.89
CA TYR A 101 -7.78 -8.80 3.22
C TYR A 101 -8.34 -8.63 1.82
N SER A 102 -8.58 -7.37 1.44
CA SER A 102 -8.87 -6.98 0.07
C SER A 102 -7.59 -6.62 -0.68
N VAL A 103 -7.58 -6.90 -1.98
CA VAL A 103 -6.41 -6.69 -2.84
C VAL A 103 -6.58 -5.43 -3.69
N TYR A 104 -5.56 -4.58 -3.76
CA TYR A 104 -5.57 -3.39 -4.59
C TYR A 104 -4.18 -3.05 -5.12
N ALA A 105 -4.04 -2.91 -6.44
CA ALA A 105 -2.81 -2.47 -7.08
C ALA A 105 -3.06 -1.32 -8.05
N ARG A 106 -2.11 -0.40 -8.14
CA ARG A 106 -2.15 0.73 -9.09
C ARG A 106 -1.27 0.47 -10.30
N ALA A 107 -1.82 0.69 -11.48
CA ALA A 107 -1.07 0.65 -12.74
C ALA A 107 0.06 1.70 -12.76
N PRO A 108 1.17 1.48 -13.49
CA PRO A 108 2.31 2.40 -13.55
C PRO A 108 1.93 3.85 -13.92
N GLU A 109 1.00 4.01 -14.87
CA GLU A 109 0.55 5.30 -15.39
C GLU A 109 -0.41 6.05 -14.44
N ASN A 110 -0.83 5.42 -13.34
CA ASN A 110 -1.70 6.04 -12.36
C ASN A 110 -0.94 7.15 -11.62
N LYS A 111 -1.32 8.40 -11.86
CA LYS A 111 -0.66 9.59 -11.27
C LYS A 111 -0.66 9.65 -9.74
N GLN A 112 -1.49 8.85 -9.06
CA GLN A 112 -1.47 8.78 -7.60
C GLN A 112 -0.55 7.67 -7.06
N LYS A 113 0.07 6.85 -7.93
CA LYS A 113 1.10 5.89 -7.55
C LYS A 113 2.35 6.67 -7.13
N SER A 114 2.77 6.51 -5.88
CA SER A 114 3.84 7.32 -5.28
C SER A 114 5.24 6.74 -5.48
N VAL A 115 5.33 5.43 -5.73
CA VAL A 115 6.58 4.70 -5.97
C VAL A 115 6.41 3.91 -7.27
N ALA A 116 7.35 4.07 -8.23
CA ALA A 116 7.28 3.40 -9.52
C ALA A 116 7.30 1.87 -9.38
N HIS A 117 8.15 1.37 -8.48
CA HIS A 117 8.22 -0.05 -8.12
C HIS A 117 6.84 -0.56 -7.70
N GLN A 118 6.40 -1.62 -8.36
CA GLN A 118 5.19 -2.36 -8.09
C GLN A 118 5.08 -2.73 -6.62
N HIS A 119 3.87 -2.56 -6.11
CA HIS A 119 3.46 -2.99 -4.78
C HIS A 119 1.96 -3.24 -4.86
N THR A 120 1.53 -4.36 -4.30
CA THR A 120 0.12 -4.72 -4.19
C THR A 120 -0.31 -4.47 -2.76
N HIS A 121 -1.28 -3.60 -2.56
CA HIS A 121 -1.85 -3.34 -1.25
C HIS A 121 -2.77 -4.49 -0.85
N LEU A 122 -2.59 -4.97 0.38
CA LEU A 122 -3.55 -5.85 1.05
C LEU A 122 -4.13 -5.06 2.22
N ILE A 123 -5.45 -4.87 2.22
CA ILE A 123 -6.14 -3.98 3.14
C ILE A 123 -7.24 -4.75 3.85
N LYS A 124 -7.16 -4.82 5.18
CA LYS A 124 -8.20 -5.40 6.03
C LYS A 124 -9.01 -4.29 6.68
N THR A 125 -10.33 -4.39 6.63
CA THR A 125 -11.23 -3.38 7.19
C THR A 125 -11.90 -3.83 8.48
N HIS A 126 -12.37 -2.86 9.26
CA HIS A 126 -13.31 -3.08 10.35
C HIS A 126 -14.75 -3.11 9.82
N GLY A 127 -15.61 -3.85 10.52
CA GLY A 127 -16.94 -4.24 10.04
C GLY A 127 -17.84 -3.11 9.55
N LYS A 128 -18.32 -2.19 10.41
CA LYS A 128 -19.40 -1.27 10.00
C LYS A 128 -18.91 -0.14 9.09
N PRO A 129 -19.61 0.15 7.97
CA PRO A 129 -19.28 1.26 7.09
C PRO A 129 -19.50 2.62 7.78
N LYS A 130 -18.76 3.63 7.34
CA LYS A 130 -18.93 5.03 7.71
C LYS A 130 -19.75 5.75 6.65
N ASN A 131 -21.01 6.02 6.96
CA ASN A 131 -21.96 6.62 6.01
C ASN A 131 -21.76 8.14 5.85
N MET A 132 -21.02 8.78 6.76
CA MET A 132 -20.75 10.21 6.73
C MET A 132 -19.29 10.49 7.07
N LEU A 133 -18.63 11.28 6.21
CA LEU A 133 -17.25 11.71 6.40
C LEU A 133 -17.12 13.22 6.23
N PHE A 134 -16.54 13.86 7.25
CA PHE A 134 -16.10 15.26 7.19
C PHE A 134 -14.65 15.32 6.78
N THR A 135 -14.34 16.06 5.73
CA THR A 135 -12.99 16.18 5.17
C THR A 135 -12.54 17.63 5.23
N SER A 136 -11.23 17.86 5.38
CA SER A 136 -10.65 19.21 5.33
C SER A 136 -10.37 19.69 3.90
N VAL A 137 -10.66 18.86 2.89
CA VAL A 137 -10.40 19.10 1.46
C VAL A 137 -11.62 18.66 0.66
N LYS A 138 -11.92 19.32 -0.47
CA LYS A 138 -13.14 19.00 -1.24
C LYS A 138 -13.19 17.51 -1.66
N PRO A 139 -14.38 16.87 -1.65
CA PRO A 139 -15.65 17.39 -1.12
C PRO A 139 -15.65 17.37 0.41
N TYR A 140 -15.97 18.51 1.05
CA TYR A 140 -15.91 18.73 2.51
C TYR A 140 -16.81 17.81 3.34
N ILE A 141 -17.92 17.37 2.73
CA ILE A 141 -18.84 16.38 3.28
C ILE A 141 -19.05 15.34 2.19
N LEU A 142 -18.78 14.09 2.52
CA LEU A 142 -19.17 12.94 1.71
C LEU A 142 -20.27 12.19 2.46
N TRP A 143 -21.42 12.05 1.81
CA TRP A 143 -22.54 11.27 2.31
C TRP A 143 -22.86 10.17 1.29
N SER A 144 -22.73 8.91 1.70
CA SER A 144 -23.17 7.75 0.91
C SER A 144 -24.57 7.33 1.38
N LYS A 145 -25.44 7.03 0.41
CA LYS A 145 -26.77 6.46 0.67
C LYS A 145 -26.66 5.07 1.29
#